data_AF-A0A1V3IJ37-F1
#
_entry.id   AF-A0A1V3IJ37-F1
#
_cell.length_a   1.000
_cell.length_b   1.000
_cell.length_c   1.000
_cell.angle_alpha   90.00
_cell.angle_beta   90.00
_cell.angle_gamma   90.00
#
_symmetry.space_group_name_H-M   'P 1'
#
loop_
_entity.id
_entity.type
_entity.pdbx_description
1 polymer ?
#
loop_
_entity_poly.entity_id
_entity_poly.type
_entity_poly.pdbx_seq_one_letter_code
_entity_poly.pdbx_strand_id
1 'polypeptide(L)'
;MKRILTALLFSLLGCSVADAEITEKQTANYIIKGNNITMCYFPEIWSASSQEERTKILQNWVDDPDKSHLALIYDSLYYPLLVDSFGEENAERVMKRELDLSPYLAKISTEKKNKTTVKTNKDCQALWEEVKHLITTYHYYEVSAE
;
A
#
# COMPACT_ATOMS: atom_id res chain seq x y z
N MET A 1 -42.50 24.67 44.88
CA MET A 1 -42.38 23.94 43.60
C MET A 1 -40.91 23.82 43.24
N LYS A 2 -40.28 22.67 43.52
CA LYS A 2 -38.88 22.37 43.19
C LYS A 2 -38.85 21.78 41.78
N ARG A 3 -38.19 22.45 40.83
CA ARG A 3 -38.01 21.96 39.46
C ARG A 3 -36.94 20.87 39.47
N ILE A 4 -37.35 19.68 39.08
CA ILE A 4 -36.48 18.51 38.86
C ILE A 4 -35.71 18.78 37.57
N LEU A 5 -34.39 18.91 37.67
CA LEU A 5 -33.47 18.94 36.53
C LEU A 5 -33.05 17.51 36.25
N THR A 6 -33.79 16.81 35.39
CA THR A 6 -33.35 15.54 34.82
C THR A 6 -32.58 15.86 33.55
N ALA A 7 -31.26 16.05 33.68
CA ALA A 7 -30.37 16.05 32.52
C ALA A 7 -30.11 14.58 32.16
N LEU A 8 -30.79 14.11 31.12
CA LEU A 8 -30.47 12.88 30.40
C LEU A 8 -29.01 12.96 29.92
N LEU A 9 -28.09 12.35 30.67
CA LEU A 9 -26.78 11.96 30.16
C LEU A 9 -26.99 10.76 29.23
N PHE A 10 -27.30 11.04 27.97
CA PHE A 10 -27.22 10.07 26.89
C PHE A 10 -26.11 10.51 25.93
N SER A 11 -25.30 9.52 25.56
CA SER A 11 -24.51 9.49 24.33
C SER A 11 -23.28 10.38 24.27
N LEU A 12 -22.16 9.93 24.82
CA LEU A 12 -20.85 10.03 24.16
C LEU A 12 -19.98 8.84 24.60
N LEU A 13 -20.41 7.63 24.24
CA LEU A 13 -19.45 6.57 23.90
C LEU A 13 -18.80 6.97 22.58
N GLY A 14 -17.95 7.99 22.63
CA GLY A 14 -16.90 8.15 21.65
C GLY A 14 -15.92 7.02 21.92
N CYS A 15 -16.12 5.86 21.31
CA CYS A 15 -15.00 5.02 20.97
C CYS A 15 -14.12 5.86 20.06
N SER A 16 -13.22 6.65 20.66
CA SER A 16 -12.01 7.09 19.99
C SER A 16 -11.29 5.81 19.62
N VAL A 17 -11.60 5.27 18.45
CA VAL A 17 -10.68 4.41 17.71
C VAL A 17 -9.40 5.23 17.65
N ALA A 18 -8.46 4.89 18.53
CA ALA A 18 -7.13 5.43 18.43
C ALA A 18 -6.70 5.11 17.00
N ASP A 19 -6.45 6.13 16.19
CA ASP A 19 -5.88 5.93 14.86
C ASP A 19 -4.74 4.94 15.03
N ALA A 20 -4.86 3.76 14.43
CA ALA A 20 -3.81 2.76 14.48
C ALA A 20 -2.54 3.43 13.93
N GLU A 21 -1.64 3.83 14.85
CA GLU A 21 -0.59 4.78 14.50
C GLU A 21 0.42 4.06 13.60
N ILE A 22 0.38 4.38 12.30
CA ILE A 22 1.37 3.88 11.35
C ILE A 22 2.74 4.43 11.77
N THR A 23 3.63 3.52 12.14
CA THR A 23 4.99 3.86 12.56
C THR A 23 5.89 4.17 11.37
N GLU A 24 6.91 5.00 11.57
CA GLU A 24 7.94 5.26 10.55
C GLU A 24 8.61 3.96 10.07
N LYS A 25 8.76 2.96 10.97
CA LYS A 25 9.32 1.65 10.64
C LYS A 25 8.44 0.89 9.65
N GLN A 26 7.12 0.87 9.86
CA GLN A 26 6.19 0.23 8.94
C GLN A 26 6.22 0.91 7.56
N THR A 27 6.20 2.25 7.55
CA THR A 27 6.28 3.02 6.29
C THR A 27 7.60 2.77 5.56
N ALA A 28 8.73 2.71 6.27
CA ALA A 28 10.01 2.38 5.67
C ALA A 28 10.03 0.95 5.10
N ASN A 29 9.43 -0.02 5.81
CA ASN A 29 9.31 -1.40 5.34
C ASN A 29 8.46 -1.48 4.07
N TYR A 30 7.31 -0.80 4.03
CA TYR A 30 6.44 -0.72 2.86
C TYR A 30 7.21 -0.22 1.62
N ILE A 31 7.96 0.88 1.78
CA ILE A 31 8.75 1.46 0.68
C ILE A 31 9.84 0.49 0.21
N ILE A 32 10.59 -0.11 1.14
CA ILE A 32 11.67 -1.05 0.80
C ILE A 32 11.12 -2.29 0.08
N LYS A 33 9.99 -2.85 0.54
CA LYS A 33 9.32 -3.98 -0.11
C LYS A 33 8.89 -3.60 -1.54
N GLY A 34 8.22 -2.46 -1.71
CA GLY A 34 7.83 -1.95 -3.02
C GLY A 34 9.03 -1.72 -3.96
N ASN A 35 10.11 -1.13 -3.46
CA ASN A 35 11.33 -0.91 -4.23
C ASN A 35 11.99 -2.22 -4.68
N ASN A 36 12.09 -3.22 -3.79
CA ASN A 36 12.67 -4.52 -4.12
C ASN A 36 11.89 -5.21 -5.25
N ILE A 37 10.55 -5.21 -5.15
CA ILE A 37 9.67 -5.79 -6.17
C ILE A 37 9.84 -5.04 -7.49
N THR A 38 9.78 -3.70 -7.44
CA THR A 38 9.90 -2.88 -8.64
C THR A 38 11.25 -3.06 -9.32
N MET A 39 12.35 -3.08 -8.54
CA MET A 39 13.70 -3.29 -9.05
C MET A 39 13.88 -4.66 -9.72
N CYS A 40 13.32 -5.73 -9.13
CA CYS A 40 13.48 -7.09 -9.67
C CYS A 40 12.54 -7.39 -10.84
N TYR A 41 11.30 -6.90 -10.82
CA TYR A 41 10.22 -7.37 -11.71
C TYR A 41 9.62 -6.31 -12.62
N PHE A 42 9.81 -5.03 -12.29
CA PHE A 42 9.27 -3.90 -13.04
C PHE A 42 10.39 -2.88 -13.34
N PRO A 43 11.50 -3.30 -13.98
CA PRO A 43 12.70 -2.47 -14.11
C PRO A 43 12.43 -1.15 -14.86
N GLU A 44 11.50 -1.14 -15.82
CA GLU A 44 11.07 0.08 -16.52
C GLU A 44 10.50 1.11 -15.52
N ILE A 45 9.61 0.68 -14.61
CA ILE A 45 9.03 1.52 -13.56
C ILE A 45 10.10 1.98 -12.55
N TRP A 46 11.03 1.09 -12.19
CA TRP A 46 12.13 1.42 -11.28
C TRP A 46 13.04 2.51 -11.86
N SER A 47 13.36 2.40 -13.15
CA SER A 47 14.24 3.35 -13.84
C SER A 47 13.58 4.68 -14.20
N ALA A 48 12.26 4.79 -14.08
CA ALA A 48 11.53 6.00 -14.41
C ALA A 48 11.98 7.18 -13.52
N SER A 49 12.32 8.28 -14.18
CA SER A 49 12.87 9.51 -13.61
C SER A 49 11.81 10.43 -12.99
N SER A 50 10.53 10.21 -13.31
CA SER A 50 9.42 11.04 -12.84
C SER A 50 8.12 10.26 -12.69
N GLN A 51 7.14 10.85 -11.98
CA GLN A 51 5.80 10.28 -11.88
C GLN A 51 5.08 10.25 -13.24
N GLU A 52 5.31 11.25 -14.10
CA GLU A 52 4.73 11.32 -15.44
C GLU A 52 5.25 10.18 -16.32
N GLU A 53 6.54 9.88 -16.25
CA GLU A 53 7.15 8.76 -16.97
C GLU A 53 6.58 7.41 -16.49
N ARG A 54 6.41 7.23 -15.18
CA ARG A 54 5.77 6.03 -14.62
C ARG A 54 4.36 5.85 -15.14
N THR A 55 3.54 6.90 -15.12
CA THR A 55 2.17 6.87 -15.65
C THR A 55 2.16 6.48 -17.12
N LYS A 56 3.10 7.01 -17.93
CA LYS A 56 3.20 6.65 -19.35
C LYS A 56 3.57 5.18 -19.56
N ILE A 57 4.50 4.64 -18.77
CA ILE A 57 4.87 3.21 -18.85
C ILE A 57 3.66 2.33 -18.50
N LEU A 58 2.94 2.64 -17.42
CA LEU A 58 1.75 1.90 -17.01
C LEU A 58 0.65 1.97 -18.08
N GLN A 59 0.40 3.15 -18.64
CA GLN A 59 -0.56 3.31 -19.73
C GLN A 59 -0.17 2.47 -20.95
N ASN A 60 1.11 2.49 -21.34
CA ASN A 60 1.61 1.65 -22.43
C ASN A 60 1.42 0.15 -22.13
N TRP A 61 1.58 -0.30 -20.89
CA TRP A 61 1.33 -1.69 -20.53
C TRP A 61 -0.15 -2.06 -20.64
N VAL A 62 -1.05 -1.15 -20.25
CA VAL A 62 -2.50 -1.35 -20.39
C VAL A 62 -2.92 -1.42 -21.86
N ASP A 63 -2.36 -0.56 -22.70
CA ASP A 63 -2.73 -0.45 -24.12
C ASP A 63 -2.09 -1.53 -25.02
N ASP A 64 -1.01 -2.16 -24.56
CA ASP A 64 -0.28 -3.22 -25.26
C ASP A 64 -0.76 -4.62 -24.80
N PRO A 65 -1.42 -5.41 -25.67
CA PRO A 65 -1.91 -6.75 -25.32
C PRO A 65 -0.82 -7.67 -24.75
N ASP A 66 0.42 -7.56 -25.24
CA ASP A 66 1.52 -8.42 -24.80
C ASP A 66 2.02 -8.03 -23.40
N LYS A 67 1.75 -6.81 -22.94
CA LYS A 67 2.19 -6.28 -21.64
C LYS A 67 1.06 -6.07 -20.64
N SER A 68 -0.20 -6.19 -21.07
CA SER A 68 -1.40 -6.06 -20.22
C SER A 68 -1.32 -6.84 -18.91
N HIS A 69 -0.75 -8.06 -18.95
CA HIS A 69 -0.54 -8.89 -17.78
C HIS A 69 0.41 -8.27 -16.73
N LEU A 70 1.40 -7.48 -17.14
CA LEU A 70 2.31 -6.79 -16.22
C LEU A 70 1.59 -5.71 -15.43
N ALA A 71 0.71 -4.95 -16.08
CA ALA A 71 -0.15 -3.97 -15.42
C ALA A 71 -1.06 -4.65 -14.39
N LEU A 72 -1.69 -5.77 -14.78
CA LEU A 72 -2.53 -6.55 -13.87
C LEU A 72 -1.76 -7.03 -12.63
N ILE A 73 -0.56 -7.60 -12.80
CA ILE A 73 0.27 -8.06 -11.67
C ILE A 73 0.71 -6.87 -10.81
N TYR A 74 1.15 -5.78 -11.42
CA TYR A 74 1.60 -4.58 -10.71
C TYR A 74 0.48 -4.00 -9.83
N ASP A 75 -0.71 -3.84 -10.39
CA ASP A 75 -1.88 -3.37 -9.65
C ASP A 75 -2.29 -4.37 -8.56
N SER A 76 -2.15 -5.67 -8.83
CA SER A 76 -2.55 -6.74 -7.90
C SER A 76 -1.74 -6.77 -6.62
N LEU A 77 -0.55 -6.19 -6.64
CA LEU A 77 0.34 -6.16 -5.48
C LEU A 77 -0.01 -5.05 -4.49
N TYR A 78 -0.84 -4.09 -4.88
CA TYR A 78 -1.08 -2.91 -4.05
C TYR A 78 -1.68 -3.26 -2.68
N TYR A 79 -2.79 -4.00 -2.66
CA TYR A 79 -3.43 -4.40 -1.41
C TYR A 79 -2.57 -5.38 -0.56
N PRO A 80 -2.02 -6.48 -1.12
CA PRO A 80 -1.15 -7.37 -0.35
C PRO A 80 0.02 -6.64 0.32
N LEU A 81 0.66 -5.68 -0.36
CA LEU A 81 1.76 -4.90 0.20
C LEU A 81 1.33 -3.98 1.35
N LEU A 82 0.13 -3.42 1.28
CA LEU A 82 -0.45 -2.65 2.37
C LEU A 82 -0.68 -3.56 3.59
N VAL A 83 -1.30 -4.72 3.39
CA VAL A 83 -1.58 -5.67 4.49
C VAL A 83 -0.29 -6.12 5.17
N ASP A 84 0.68 -6.56 4.39
CA ASP A 84 1.98 -7.06 4.87
C ASP A 84 2.86 -5.97 5.53
N SER A 85 2.52 -4.69 5.35
CA SER A 85 3.26 -3.57 5.96
C SER A 85 2.53 -2.90 7.12
N PHE A 86 1.21 -2.79 7.04
CA PHE A 86 0.39 -1.97 7.93
C PHE A 86 -0.71 -2.76 8.67
N GLY A 87 -0.92 -4.02 8.31
CA GLY A 87 -2.04 -4.85 8.78
C GLY A 87 -3.31 -4.65 7.94
N GLU A 88 -4.22 -5.63 8.01
CA GLU A 88 -5.46 -5.66 7.22
C GLU A 88 -6.35 -4.42 7.45
N GLU A 89 -6.55 -4.02 8.71
CA GLU A 89 -7.39 -2.86 9.06
C GLU A 89 -6.89 -1.57 8.38
N ASN A 90 -5.59 -1.28 8.47
CA ASN A 90 -5.04 -0.09 7.84
C ASN A 90 -5.03 -0.20 6.31
N ALA A 91 -4.77 -1.40 5.77
CA ALA A 91 -4.84 -1.63 4.33
C ALA A 91 -6.24 -1.32 3.79
N GLU A 92 -7.28 -1.81 4.46
CA GLU A 92 -8.67 -1.51 4.09
C GLU A 92 -8.99 -0.02 4.17
N ARG A 93 -8.59 0.66 5.24
CA ARG A 93 -8.82 2.10 5.40
C ARG A 93 -8.13 2.91 4.29
N VAL A 94 -6.93 2.51 3.87
CA VAL A 94 -6.25 3.12 2.72
C VAL A 94 -7.04 2.86 1.43
N MET A 95 -7.49 1.63 1.18
CA MET A 95 -8.28 1.29 -0.01
C MET A 95 -9.61 2.06 -0.09
N LYS A 96 -10.28 2.24 1.05
CA LYS A 96 -11.53 3.01 1.17
C LYS A 96 -11.31 4.53 1.22
N ARG A 97 -10.05 4.99 1.11
CA ARG A 97 -9.64 6.41 1.17
C ARG A 97 -9.96 7.09 2.51
N GLU A 98 -10.09 6.31 3.58
CA GLU A 98 -10.29 6.78 4.95
C GLU A 98 -8.96 7.09 5.66
N LEU A 99 -7.84 6.60 5.11
CA LEU A 99 -6.48 6.84 5.60
C LEU A 99 -5.56 7.29 4.46
N ASP A 100 -5.05 8.52 4.55
CA ASP A 100 -4.05 9.06 3.63
C ASP A 100 -2.62 8.72 4.11
N LEU A 101 -1.86 8.01 3.27
CA LEU A 101 -0.46 7.65 3.56
C LEU A 101 0.52 8.82 3.34
N SER A 102 0.13 9.86 2.61
CA SER A 102 1.03 10.97 2.22
C SER A 102 1.78 11.61 3.40
N PRO A 103 1.13 11.91 4.55
CA PRO A 103 1.83 12.48 5.70
C PRO A 103 2.87 11.54 6.32
N TYR A 104 2.66 10.23 6.25
CA TYR A 104 3.60 9.23 6.74
C TYR A 104 4.78 9.07 5.77
N LEU A 105 4.51 9.03 4.47
CA LEU A 105 5.53 8.95 3.41
C LEU A 105 6.41 10.22 3.37
N ALA A 106 5.87 11.38 3.71
CA ALA A 106 6.61 12.65 3.78
C ALA A 106 7.71 12.63 4.86
N LYS A 107 7.51 11.88 5.95
CA LYS A 107 8.48 11.74 7.06
C LYS A 107 9.68 10.86 6.71
N ILE A 108 9.62 10.09 5.62
CA ILE A 108 10.68 9.18 5.23
C ILE A 108 11.79 9.93 4.49
N SER A 109 13.03 9.74 4.96
CA SER A 109 14.22 10.33 4.33
C SER A 109 14.42 9.83 2.89
N THR A 110 15.06 10.66 2.06
CA THR A 110 15.39 10.28 0.67
C THR A 110 16.22 9.00 0.60
N GLU A 111 17.15 8.80 1.53
CA GLU A 111 17.95 7.57 1.62
C GLU A 111 17.05 6.33 1.79
N LYS A 112 16.09 6.37 2.72
CA LYS A 112 15.15 5.27 2.93
C LYS A 112 14.22 5.09 1.72
N LYS A 113 13.80 6.18 1.08
CA LYS A 113 12.93 6.14 -0.11
C LYS A 113 13.56 5.42 -1.30
N ASN A 114 14.89 5.46 -1.41
CA ASN A 114 15.63 4.82 -2.50
C ASN A 114 16.27 3.48 -2.09
N LYS A 115 16.01 3.00 -0.87
CA LYS A 115 16.65 1.80 -0.35
C LYS A 115 16.06 0.54 -0.95
N THR A 116 16.95 -0.38 -1.31
CA THR A 116 16.65 -1.78 -1.65
C THR A 116 17.49 -2.70 -0.77
N THR A 117 17.03 -3.93 -0.57
CA THR A 117 17.77 -4.99 0.12
C THR A 117 18.15 -6.15 -0.81
N VAL A 118 17.49 -6.26 -1.97
CA VAL A 118 17.85 -7.23 -3.02
C VAL A 118 19.10 -6.75 -3.76
N LYS A 119 20.06 -7.66 -4.00
CA LYS A 119 21.33 -7.32 -4.67
C LYS A 119 21.72 -8.31 -5.76
N THR A 120 21.10 -9.48 -5.79
CA THR A 120 21.46 -10.58 -6.67
C THR A 120 20.25 -11.19 -7.34
N ASN A 121 20.46 -11.93 -8.43
CA ASN A 121 19.39 -12.68 -9.10
C ASN A 121 18.74 -13.72 -8.17
N LYS A 122 19.51 -14.28 -7.23
CA LYS A 122 18.99 -15.20 -6.22
C LYS A 122 18.02 -14.50 -5.26
N ASP A 123 18.33 -13.27 -4.85
CA ASP A 123 17.45 -12.48 -3.99
C ASP A 123 16.14 -12.15 -4.72
N CYS A 124 16.24 -11.82 -6.02
CA CYS A 124 15.04 -11.66 -6.83
C CYS A 124 14.24 -12.97 -6.86
N GLN A 125 14.82 -14.10 -7.26
CA GLN A 125 14.08 -15.38 -7.30
C GLN A 125 13.36 -15.73 -5.99
N ALA A 126 14.01 -15.52 -4.83
CA ALA A 126 13.36 -15.72 -3.53
C ALA A 126 12.18 -14.75 -3.31
N LEU A 127 12.33 -13.49 -3.72
CA LEU A 127 11.25 -12.49 -3.68
C LEU A 127 10.08 -12.86 -4.61
N TRP A 128 10.31 -13.55 -5.73
CA TRP A 128 9.20 -13.95 -6.62
C TRP A 128 8.24 -14.92 -5.94
N GLU A 129 8.78 -15.88 -5.19
CA GLU A 129 7.97 -16.84 -4.45
C GLU A 129 7.11 -16.13 -3.41
N GLU A 130 7.65 -15.12 -2.74
CA GLU A 130 6.89 -14.27 -1.80
C GLU A 130 5.83 -13.44 -2.52
N VAL A 131 6.15 -12.83 -3.66
CA VAL A 131 5.21 -12.06 -4.47
C VAL A 131 4.02 -12.91 -4.89
N LYS A 132 4.28 -14.15 -5.36
CA LYS A 132 3.21 -15.10 -5.69
C LYS A 132 2.35 -15.41 -4.47
N HIS A 133 2.98 -15.71 -3.33
CA HIS A 133 2.28 -16.00 -2.08
C HIS A 133 1.37 -14.85 -1.65
N LEU A 134 1.87 -13.60 -1.69
CA LEU A 134 1.11 -12.40 -1.36
C LEU A 134 -0.13 -12.22 -2.26
N ILE A 135 0.04 -12.36 -3.58
CA ILE A 135 -1.07 -12.25 -4.55
C ILE A 135 -2.12 -13.33 -4.33
N THR A 136 -1.71 -14.57 -4.01
CA THR A 136 -2.65 -15.68 -3.78
C THR A 136 -3.30 -15.65 -2.40
N THR A 137 -2.73 -14.93 -1.44
CA THR A 137 -3.27 -14.87 -0.08
C THR A 137 -4.32 -13.77 0.04
N TYR A 138 -4.06 -12.61 -0.56
CA TYR A 138 -4.90 -11.42 -0.40
C TYR A 138 -5.63 -11.09 -1.70
N HIS A 139 -6.79 -11.71 -1.90
CA HIS A 139 -7.67 -11.45 -3.03
C HIS A 139 -8.57 -10.23 -2.74
N TYR A 140 -8.16 -9.04 -3.19
CA TYR A 140 -8.98 -7.83 -3.03
C TYR A 140 -9.76 -7.41 -4.30
N TYR A 141 -9.60 -8.11 -5.42
CA TYR A 141 -10.31 -7.80 -6.67
C TYR A 141 -11.81 -8.13 -6.69
N GLU A 142 -12.41 -8.50 -5.56
CA GLU A 142 -13.87 -8.67 -5.45
C GLU A 142 -14.61 -7.54 -4.71
N VAL A 143 -13.96 -6.44 -4.34
CA VAL A 143 -14.63 -5.38 -3.56
C VAL A 143 -15.05 -4.19 -4.42
N SER A 144 -16.37 -4.17 -4.69
CA SER A 144 -17.22 -3.08 -5.22
C SER A 144 -17.19 -2.81 -6.73
N ALA A 145 -17.81 -3.71 -7.49
CA ALA A 145 -18.75 -3.26 -8.52
C ALA A 145 -20.01 -2.76 -7.79
N GLU A 146 -20.07 -1.46 -7.51
CA GLU A 146 -21.33 -0.72 -7.28
C GLU A 146 -21.44 0.42 -8.29
#